data_AF-A0A3D5X871-F1
#
_entry.id   AF-A0A3D5X871-F1
#
_cell.length_a   1.000
_cell.length_b   1.000
_cell.length_c   1.000
_cell.angle_alpha   90.00
_cell.angle_beta   90.00
_cell.angle_gamma   90.00
#
_symmetry.space_group_name_H-M   'P 1'
#
loop_
_entity.id
_entity.type
_entity.pdbx_description
1 polymer ?
#
loop_
_entity_poly.entity_id
_entity_poly.type
_entity_poly.pdbx_seq_one_letter_code
_entity_poly.pdbx_strand_id
1 'polypeptide(L)' 'RSTKEKGLTIIALKLFINPKGMAKVDIGLARGKKTHDKREDLKAKDSKRELDRLRKY' A
#
# COMPACT_ATOMS: atom_id res chain seq x y z
N ARG A 1 1.98 25.06 -6.09
CA ARG A 1 2.77 24.30 -5.07
C ARG A 1 1.81 23.64 -4.08
N SER A 2 1.39 22.40 -4.34
CA SER A 2 0.40 21.64 -3.52
C SER A 2 1.05 20.88 -2.35
N THR A 3 2.31 21.18 -2.02
CA THR A 3 3.21 20.34 -1.21
C THR A 3 3.02 20.42 0.31
N LYS A 4 1.89 20.89 0.83
CA LYS A 4 1.66 21.00 2.29
C LYS A 4 0.22 20.70 2.72
N GLU A 5 -0.45 19.75 2.09
CA GLU A 5 -1.68 19.21 2.67
C GLU A 5 -1.35 18.37 3.91
N LYS A 6 -1.64 18.91 5.10
CA LYS A 6 -1.40 18.25 6.39
C LYS A 6 -2.14 16.90 6.42
N GLY A 7 -1.38 15.80 6.56
CA GLY A 7 -1.92 14.45 6.74
C GLY A 7 -1.86 13.53 5.52
N LEU A 8 -1.22 13.94 4.43
CA LEU A 8 -0.86 13.05 3.32
C LEU A 8 0.63 12.70 3.38
N THR A 9 0.96 11.43 3.18
CA THR A 9 2.31 10.88 3.18
C THR A 9 2.59 10.22 1.83
N ILE A 10 3.79 10.42 1.33
CA ILE A 10 4.29 9.81 0.10
C ILE A 10 4.78 8.40 0.43
N ILE A 11 4.31 7.39 -0.31
CA ILE A 11 4.69 5.98 -0.10
C ILE A 11 5.04 5.34 -1.45
N ALA A 12 6.10 4.53 -1.48
CA ALA A 12 6.42 3.69 -2.63
C ALA A 12 5.44 2.50 -2.70
N LEU A 13 4.78 2.32 -3.83
CA LEU A 13 3.83 1.23 -4.08
C LEU A 13 4.53 0.01 -4.68
N LYS A 14 5.38 0.22 -5.68
CA LYS A 14 6.07 -0.86 -6.39
C LYS A 14 7.38 -0.37 -6.98
N LEU A 15 8.41 -1.20 -6.87
CA LEU A 15 9.67 -1.03 -7.57
C LEU A 15 9.71 -2.01 -8.75
N PHE A 16 9.98 -1.51 -9.94
CA PHE A 16 10.05 -2.30 -11.16
C PHE A 16 11.22 -1.86 -12.02
N ILE A 17 11.79 -2.81 -12.75
CA ILE A 17 12.86 -2.54 -13.70
C ILE A 17 12.21 -2.29 -15.05
N ASN A 18 12.43 -1.11 -15.62
CA ASN A 18 11.95 -0.80 -16.94
C ASN A 18 12.70 -1.61 -18.01
N PRO A 19 12.13 -1.77 -19.22
CA PRO A 19 12.80 -2.46 -20.33
C PRO A 19 14.19 -1.90 -20.69
N LYS A 20 14.47 -0.65 -20.28
CA LYS A 20 15.76 0.04 -20.42
C LYS A 20 16.75 -0.23 -19.26
N GLY A 21 16.48 -1.21 -18.40
CA GLY A 21 17.35 -1.59 -17.27
C GLY A 21 17.34 -0.64 -16.06
N MET A 22 16.53 0.42 -16.08
CA MET A 22 16.44 1.38 -14.97
C MET A 22 15.41 0.96 -13.94
N ALA A 23 15.75 1.03 -12.66
CA ALA A 23 14.81 0.86 -11.57
C ALA A 23 13.89 2.09 -11.48
N LYS A 24 12.59 1.89 -11.64
CA LYS A 24 11.55 2.89 -11.41
C LYS A 24 10.72 2.51 -10.19
N VAL A 25 10.23 3.53 -9.52
CA VAL A 25 9.40 3.41 -8.33
C VAL A 25 8.09 4.11 -8.61
N ASP A 26 6.99 3.37 -8.50
CA ASP A 26 5.65 3.96 -8.47
C ASP A 26 5.41 4.53 -7.08
N ILE A 27 5.06 5.81 -7.03
CA ILE A 27 4.86 6.56 -5.81
C ILE A 27 3.39 6.97 -5.71
N GLY A 28 2.78 6.71 -4.55
CA GLY A 28 1.41 7.10 -4.24
C GLY A 28 1.34 8.11 -3.08
N LEU A 29 0.27 8.90 -3.05
CA LEU A 29 -0.12 9.69 -1.88
C LEU A 29 -1.10 8.89 -1.03
N ALA A 30 -0.82 8.76 0.26
CA ALA A 30 -1.67 8.03 1.19
C ALA A 30 -1.95 8.86 2.45
N ARG A 31 -3.10 8.62 3.08
CA ARG A 31 -3.46 9.16 4.39
C ARG A 31 -3.40 8.04 5.43
N GLY A 32 -2.82 8.31 6.59
CA GLY A 32 -2.82 7.35 7.70
C GLY A 32 -4.24 6.92 8.07
N LYS A 33 -4.46 5.62 8.27
CA LYS A 33 -5.78 5.08 8.66
C LYS A 33 -6.13 5.55 10.08
N LYS A 34 -7.32 6.15 10.27
CA LYS A 34 -7.82 6.57 11.58
C LYS A 34 -7.91 5.36 12.52
N THR A 35 -7.56 5.54 13.80
CA THR A 35 -7.35 4.49 14.80
C THR A 35 -8.61 3.94 15.46
N HIS A 36 -9.80 4.42 15.09
CA HIS A 36 -11.03 3.99 15.74
C HIS A 36 -11.45 2.60 15.25
N ASP A 37 -11.51 1.66 16.20
CA ASP A 37 -11.83 0.23 16.12
C ASP A 37 -11.38 -0.55 14.85
N LYS A 38 -10.27 -1.28 14.98
CA LYS A 38 -9.61 -2.02 13.87
C LYS A 38 -9.96 -3.51 13.84
N ARG A 39 -10.88 -3.99 14.68
CA ARG A 39 -11.13 -5.43 14.84
C ARG A 39 -11.64 -6.09 13.56
N GLU A 40 -12.57 -5.47 12.87
CA GLU A 40 -13.13 -6.02 11.62
C GLU A 40 -12.12 -5.94 10.46
N ASP A 41 -11.42 -4.82 10.35
CA ASP A 41 -10.39 -4.60 9.34
C ASP A 41 -9.21 -5.58 9.46
N LEU A 42 -8.76 -5.87 10.68
CA LEU A 42 -7.70 -6.83 10.94
C LEU A 42 -8.13 -8.24 10.53
N LYS A 43 -9.35 -8.66 10.90
CA LYS A 43 -9.94 -9.94 10.48
C LYS A 43 -10.00 -10.05 8.96
N ALA A 44 -10.54 -9.05 8.28
CA ALA A 44 -10.65 -9.05 6.82
C ALA A 44 -9.28 -9.13 6.13
N LYS A 45 -8.27 -8.45 6.68
CA LYS A 45 -6.90 -8.45 6.13
C LYS A 45 -6.20 -9.80 6.30
N ASP A 46 -6.40 -10.46 7.45
CA ASP A 46 -5.84 -11.79 7.68
C ASP A 46 -6.54 -12.85 6.81
N SER A 47 -7.89 -12.82 6.71
CA SER A 47 -8.63 -13.69 5.80
C SER A 47 -8.19 -13.54 4.35
N LYS A 48 -7.97 -12.29 3.89
CA LYS A 48 -7.45 -12.04 2.54
C LYS A 48 -6.03 -12.60 2.36
N ARG A 49 -5.16 -12.45 3.36
CA ARG A 49 -3.78 -12.97 3.32
C ARG A 49 -3.73 -14.51 3.35
N GLU A 50 -4.72 -15.15 3.96
CA GLU A 50 -4.87 -16.61 3.93
C GLU A 50 -5.37 -17.11 2.58
N LEU A 51 -6.42 -16.47 2.02
CA LEU A 51 -6.92 -16.75 0.67
C LEU A 51 -5.85 -16.57 -0.42
N ASP A 52 -5.06 -15.49 -0.34
CA ASP A 52 -3.98 -15.22 -1.29
C ASP A 52 -2.84 -16.25 -1.17
N ARG A 53 -2.63 -16.86 0.00
CA ARG A 53 -1.66 -17.97 0.19
C ARG A 53 -2.19 -19.28 -0.39
N LEU A 54 -3.46 -19.59 -0.22
CA LEU A 54 -4.10 -20.79 -0.76
C LEU A 54 -4.15 -20.77 -2.30
N ARG A 55 -4.42 -19.60 -2.91
CA ARG A 55 -4.46 -19.44 -4.37
C ARG A 55 -3.12 -19.63 -5.09
N LYS A 56 -2.01 -19.70 -4.36
CA LYS A 56 -0.66 -19.79 -4.91
C LYS A 56 -0.10 -21.22 -4.94
N TYR A 57 -0.85 -22.19 -4.41
CA TYR A 57 -0.69 -23.62 -4.61
C TYR A 57 -1.72 -24.12 -5.61
#